data_AF-A0A0V0HWR0-F1
#
_entry.id   AF-A0A0V0HWR0-F1
#
_cell.length_a   1.000
_cell.length_b   1.000
_cell.length_c   1.000
_cell.angle_alpha   90.00
_cell.angle_beta   90.00
_cell.angle_gamma   90.00
#
_symmetry.space_group_name_H-M   'P 1'
#
loop_
_entity.id
_entity.type
_entity.pdbx_description
1 polymer ?
#
loop_
_entity_poly.entity_id
_entity_poly.type
_entity_poly.pdbx_seq_one_letter_code
_entity_poly.pdbx_strand_id
1 'polypeptide(L)'
;MNSIAEFQHSSEFEKSLNASFMLSSLNGSELRAQWIIRLKKVLAEVVSTLQNAFVEGKRILYAALVANKVMDSKIKQGVPGVLCKLDLEKAYDHVNRKFQD
;
A
#
# COMPACT_ATOMS: atom_id res chain seq x y z
N MET A 1 -9.08 24.92 12.98
CA MET A 1 -7.89 24.64 12.15
C MET A 1 -8.02 23.20 11.66
N ASN A 2 -8.23 23.02 10.35
CA ASN A 2 -8.61 21.73 9.76
C ASN A 2 -7.36 20.84 9.61
N SER A 3 -7.16 19.94 10.57
CA SER A 3 -6.12 18.90 10.56
C SER A 3 -6.15 18.00 9.31
N ILE A 4 -7.30 17.93 8.62
CA ILE A 4 -7.45 17.22 7.33
C ILE A 4 -6.78 18.00 6.19
N ALA A 5 -6.81 19.34 6.21
CA ALA A 5 -6.19 20.17 5.17
C ALA A 5 -4.66 20.16 5.26
N GLU A 6 -4.11 20.08 6.48
CA GLU A 6 -2.66 19.88 6.71
C GLU A 6 -2.20 18.49 6.25
N PHE A 7 -3.01 17.45 6.51
CA PHE A 7 -2.72 16.09 6.05
C PHE A 7 -2.70 15.98 4.51
N GLN A 8 -3.60 16.69 3.82
CA GLN A 8 -3.59 16.72 2.35
C GLN A 8 -2.39 17.46 1.75
N HIS A 9 -1.76 18.36 2.50
CA HIS A 9 -0.62 19.15 2.02
C HIS A 9 0.75 18.47 2.29
N SER A 10 0.81 17.44 3.15
CA SER A 10 2.07 16.80 3.57
C SER A 10 2.19 15.30 3.27
N SER A 11 1.15 14.65 2.74
CA SER A 11 1.11 13.18 2.67
C SER A 11 1.39 12.69 1.24
N GLU A 12 2.63 12.28 0.99
CA GLU A 12 2.97 11.52 -0.20
C GLU A 12 2.40 10.10 -0.02
N PHE A 13 1.40 9.74 -0.83
CA PHE A 13 0.70 8.46 -0.71
C PHE A 13 1.63 7.34 -1.22
N GLU A 14 2.17 6.52 -0.33
CA GLU A 14 2.99 5.38 -0.71
C GLU A 14 2.16 4.32 -1.45
N LYS A 15 2.62 3.98 -2.65
CA LYS A 15 1.92 3.13 -3.62
C LYS A 15 1.92 1.68 -3.16
N SER A 16 0.75 1.06 -3.18
CA SER A 16 0.56 -0.39 -3.00
C SER A 16 0.42 -1.06 -4.37
N LEU A 17 1.29 -2.03 -4.67
CA LEU A 17 1.24 -2.83 -5.90
C LEU A 17 0.62 -4.20 -5.62
N ASN A 18 -0.58 -4.47 -6.14
CA ASN A 18 -1.13 -5.82 -6.22
C ASN A 18 -0.87 -6.41 -7.62
N ALA A 19 -0.16 -7.54 -7.67
CA ALA A 19 0.18 -8.24 -8.91
C ALA A 19 -1.04 -8.61 -9.78
N SER A 20 -2.19 -8.88 -9.16
CA SER A 20 -3.42 -9.28 -9.88
C SER A 20 -3.98 -8.16 -10.76
N PHE A 21 -3.83 -6.90 -10.37
CA PHE A 21 -4.31 -5.75 -11.15
C PHE A 21 -3.39 -5.39 -12.33
N MET A 22 -2.08 -5.56 -12.15
CA MET A 22 -1.11 -5.35 -13.24
C MET A 22 -1.28 -6.40 -14.35
N LEU A 23 -1.76 -7.60 -13.99
CA LEU A 23 -2.01 -8.71 -14.91
C LEU A 23 -3.26 -8.53 -15.79
N SER A 24 -4.29 -7.84 -15.28
CA SER A 24 -5.51 -7.59 -16.06
C SER A 24 -5.31 -6.58 -17.18
N SER A 25 -4.22 -5.80 -17.12
CA SER A 25 -3.85 -4.81 -18.13
C SER A 25 -3.13 -5.41 -19.35
N LEU A 26 -2.82 -6.72 -19.34
CA LEU A 26 -2.06 -7.40 -20.39
C LEU A 26 -2.90 -8.44 -21.13
N ASN A 27 -2.81 -8.43 -22.46
CA ASN A 27 -3.42 -9.42 -23.34
C ASN A 27 -2.43 -10.56 -23.64
N GLY A 28 -2.86 -11.82 -23.50
CA GLY A 28 -2.05 -13.00 -23.79
C GLY A 28 -1.29 -13.58 -22.57
N SER A 29 -1.27 -14.91 -22.45
CA SER A 29 -0.68 -15.64 -21.31
C SER A 29 0.85 -15.50 -21.23
N GLU A 30 1.54 -15.43 -22.36
CA GLU A 30 3.00 -15.34 -22.42
C GLU A 30 3.53 -13.94 -22.07
N LEU A 31 2.84 -12.89 -22.55
CA LEU A 31 3.14 -11.51 -22.15
C LEU A 31 2.91 -11.34 -20.64
N ARG A 32 1.81 -11.86 -20.11
CA ARG A 32 1.55 -11.87 -18.65
C ARG A 32 2.70 -12.51 -17.87
N ALA A 33 3.21 -13.66 -18.30
CA ALA A 33 4.32 -14.34 -17.63
C ALA A 33 5.62 -13.52 -17.66
N GLN A 34 6.00 -12.97 -18.82
CA GLN A 34 7.18 -12.11 -18.93
C GLN A 34 7.08 -10.84 -18.08
N TRP A 35 5.91 -10.21 -18.04
CA TRP A 35 5.68 -9.02 -17.24
C TRP A 35 5.79 -9.31 -15.74
N ILE A 36 5.25 -10.41 -15.23
CA ILE A 36 5.43 -10.79 -13.82
C ILE A 36 6.92 -10.92 -13.48
N ILE A 37 7.70 -11.57 -14.35
CA ILE A 37 9.15 -11.76 -14.12
C ILE A 37 9.87 -10.41 -14.04
N ARG A 38 9.52 -9.46 -14.89
CA ARG A 38 10.11 -8.11 -14.87
C ARG A 38 9.69 -7.32 -13.64
N LEU A 39 8.40 -7.37 -13.28
CA LEU A 39 7.87 -6.65 -12.13
C LEU A 39 8.40 -7.18 -10.81
N LYS A 40 8.56 -8.50 -10.66
CA LYS A 40 9.17 -9.10 -9.47
C LYS A 40 10.57 -8.56 -9.18
N LYS A 41 11.32 -8.14 -10.20
CA LYS A 41 12.67 -7.57 -10.04
C LYS A 41 12.65 -6.17 -9.43
N VAL A 42 11.64 -5.35 -9.75
CA VAL A 42 11.54 -3.96 -9.29
C VAL A 42 10.60 -3.79 -8.09
N LEU A 43 9.77 -4.79 -7.80
CA LEU A 43 8.77 -4.72 -6.73
C LEU A 43 9.41 -4.44 -5.35
N ALA A 44 10.60 -4.99 -5.10
CA ALA A 44 11.33 -4.75 -3.86
C ALA A 44 11.77 -3.28 -3.66
N GLU A 45 11.93 -2.52 -4.76
CA GLU A 45 12.35 -1.11 -4.73
C GLU A 45 11.14 -0.17 -4.63
N VAL A 46 9.98 -0.57 -5.13
CA VAL A 46 8.77 0.27 -5.18
C VAL A 46 7.84 0.02 -3.99
N VAL A 47 7.90 -1.17 -3.37
CA VAL A 47 7.07 -1.52 -2.21
C VAL A 47 7.65 -0.94 -0.93
N SER A 48 6.83 -0.14 -0.23
CA SER A 48 7.19 0.39 1.08
C SER A 48 7.50 -0.71 2.09
N THR A 49 8.49 -0.45 2.95
CA THR A 49 8.84 -1.35 4.06
C THR A 49 7.67 -1.54 5.03
N LEU A 50 6.75 -0.56 5.12
CA LEU A 50 5.56 -0.59 5.95
C LEU A 50 4.37 -1.32 5.30
N GLN A 51 4.44 -1.63 4.00
CA GLN A 51 3.39 -2.38 3.31
C GLN A 51 3.37 -3.83 3.82
N ASN A 52 2.28 -4.21 4.46
CA ASN A 52 2.13 -5.52 5.10
C ASN A 52 1.20 -6.49 4.35
N ALA A 53 0.46 -6.01 3.35
CA ALA A 53 -0.42 -6.83 2.50
C ALA A 53 0.20 -7.03 1.12
N PHE A 54 -0.03 -8.20 0.52
CA PHE A 54 0.43 -8.58 -0.82
C PHE A 54 1.97 -8.60 -1.01
N VAL A 55 2.73 -8.73 0.08
CA VAL A 55 4.19 -8.88 0.08
C VAL A 55 4.54 -10.31 0.46
N GLU A 56 5.38 -10.97 -0.34
CA GLU A 56 5.85 -12.31 -0.05
C GLU A 56 6.55 -12.36 1.32
N GLY A 57 6.26 -13.39 2.11
CA GLY A 57 6.82 -13.54 3.46
C GLY A 57 6.14 -12.71 4.55
N LYS A 58 5.26 -11.73 4.24
CA LYS A 58 4.48 -10.99 5.23
C LYS A 58 3.09 -11.59 5.40
N ARG A 59 2.75 -11.94 6.64
CA ARG A 59 1.41 -12.45 7.02
C ARG A 59 0.55 -11.30 7.54
N ILE A 60 -0.78 -11.41 7.41
CA ILE A 60 -1.72 -10.40 7.93
C ILE A 60 -1.53 -10.10 9.42
N LEU A 61 -1.13 -11.12 10.21
CA LEU A 61 -0.81 -10.97 11.62
C LEU A 61 0.36 -10.01 11.87
N TYR A 62 1.30 -9.91 10.93
CA TYR A 62 2.43 -8.99 11.03
C TYR A 62 1.96 -7.53 11.02
N ALA A 63 0.96 -7.19 10.19
CA ALA A 63 0.36 -5.86 10.17
C ALA A 63 -0.27 -5.49 11.52
N ALA A 64 -1.05 -6.42 12.09
CA ALA A 64 -1.68 -6.22 13.39
C ALA A 64 -0.64 -6.06 14.52
N LEU A 65 0.44 -6.85 14.50
CA LEU A 65 1.50 -6.77 15.49
C LEU A 65 2.25 -5.42 15.42
N VAL A 66 2.57 -4.94 14.21
CA VAL A 66 3.23 -3.64 14.02
C VAL A 66 2.33 -2.50 14.50
N ALA A 67 1.05 -2.51 14.12
CA ALA A 67 0.08 -1.52 14.57
C ALA A 67 -0.03 -1.49 16.11
N ASN A 68 -0.15 -2.65 16.75
CA ASN A 68 -0.21 -2.74 18.21
C ASN A 68 1.04 -2.18 18.89
N LYS A 69 2.24 -2.49 18.38
CA LYS A 69 3.49 -1.93 18.93
C LYS A 69 3.55 -0.40 18.81
N VAL A 70 3.10 0.14 17.67
CA VAL A 70 3.06 1.60 17.45
C VAL A 70 2.06 2.25 18.41
N MET A 71 0.86 1.68 18.55
CA MET A 71 -0.14 2.16 19.52
C MET A 71 0.39 2.12 20.95
N ASP A 72 0.94 0.99 21.39
CA ASP A 72 1.50 0.82 22.74
C ASP A 72 2.61 1.84 23.01
N SER A 73 3.47 2.09 22.02
CA SER A 73 4.53 3.10 22.12
C SER A 73 3.96 4.51 22.28
N LYS A 74 2.96 4.88 21.47
CA LYS A 74 2.32 6.20 21.54
C LYS A 74 1.57 6.41 22.84
N ILE A 75 0.85 5.41 23.32
CA ILE A 75 0.18 5.44 24.63
C ILE A 75 1.20 5.65 25.75
N LYS A 76 2.32 4.91 25.74
CA LYS A 76 3.39 5.07 26.74
C LYS A 76 4.06 6.44 26.71
N GLN A 77 4.13 7.08 25.55
CA GLN A 77 4.66 8.45 25.41
C GLN A 77 3.73 9.51 26.01
N GLY A 78 2.47 9.20 26.28
CA GLY A 78 1.49 10.14 26.83
C GLY A 78 1.14 11.30 25.89
N VAL A 79 1.55 11.22 24.62
CA VAL A 79 1.31 12.25 23.61
C VAL A 79 -0.04 11.97 22.95
N PRO A 80 -0.99 12.93 22.96
CA PRO A 80 -2.24 12.79 22.23
C PRO A 80 -1.99 12.54 20.74
N GLY A 81 -2.73 11.61 20.15
CA GLY A 81 -2.62 11.28 18.74
C GLY A 81 -3.92 10.70 18.20
N VAL A 82 -4.03 10.63 16.87
CA VAL A 82 -5.20 10.08 16.17
C VAL A 82 -4.77 8.86 15.38
N LEU A 83 -5.58 7.80 15.44
CA LEU A 83 -5.45 6.62 14.59
C LEU A 83 -6.56 6.65 13.52
N CYS A 84 -6.16 6.75 12.26
CA CYS A 84 -7.09 6.75 11.14
C CYS A 84 -7.11 5.38 10.47
N LYS A 85 -8.28 4.73 10.45
CA LYS A 85 -8.52 3.57 9.59
C LYS A 85 -9.03 4.08 8.23
N LEU A 86 -8.20 3.94 7.21
CA LEU A 86 -8.56 4.27 5.83
C LEU A 86 -8.92 2.98 5.08
N ASP A 87 -10.06 2.99 4.40
CA ASP A 87 -10.51 1.92 3.51
C ASP A 87 -10.94 2.56 2.18
N LEU A 88 -10.64 1.90 1.06
CA LEU A 88 -10.96 2.41 -0.28
C LEU A 88 -12.05 1.54 -0.91
N GLU A 89 -13.24 2.11 -1.07
CA GLU A 89 -14.33 1.42 -1.75
C GLU A 89 -13.94 1.15 -3.21
N LYS A 90 -13.96 -0.14 -3.58
CA LYS A 90 -13.66 -0.60 -4.94
C LYS A 90 -12.37 0.02 -5.51
N ALA A 91 -11.30 -0.01 -4.71
CA ALA A 91 -10.02 0.63 -5.03
C ALA A 91 -9.53 0.36 -6.47
N TYR A 92 -9.76 -0.85 -7.00
CA TYR A 92 -9.34 -1.24 -8.34
C TYR A 92 -10.22 -0.68 -9.46
N ASP A 93 -11.51 -0.42 -9.20
CA ASP A 93 -12.45 0.11 -10.19
C ASP A 93 -12.20 1.59 -10.46
N HIS A 94 -11.66 2.29 -9.45
CA HIS A 94 -11.43 3.74 -9.48
C HIS A 94 -9.98 4.13 -9.83
N VAL A 95 -9.13 3.18 -10.25
CA VAL A 95 -7.76 3.52 -10.67
C VAL A 95 -7.79 4.34 -11.95
N ASN A 96 -7.20 5.55 -11.90
CA ASN A 96 -7.03 6.37 -13.10
C ASN A 96 -5.90 5.79 -13.98
N ARG A 97 -6.30 5.25 -15.12
CA ARG A 97 -5.41 4.55 -16.07
C ARG A 97 -4.42 5.48 -16.78
N LYS A 98 -4.65 6.80 -16.79
CA LYS A 98 -3.72 7.78 -17.38
C LYS A 98 -2.35 7.85 -16.68
N PHE A 99 -2.23 7.28 -15.48
CA PHE A 99 -0.98 7.20 -14.74
C PHE A 99 -0.19 5.91 -15.03
N GLN A 100 -0.66 5.07 -15.96
CA GLN A 100 -0.04 3.78 -16.32
C GLN A 100 0.58 3.76 -17.72
N ASP A 101 0.37 4.83 -18.50
CA ASP A 101 1.02 5.10 -19.79
C ASP A 101 2.28 5.95 -19.57
#